data_AF-A0A6J0RMG2-F1
#
_entry.id   AF-A0A6J0RMG2-F1
#
_cell.length_a   1.000
_cell.length_b   1.000
_cell.length_c   1.000
_cell.angle_alpha   90.00
_cell.angle_beta   90.00
_cell.angle_gamma   90.00
#
_symmetry.space_group_name_H-M   'P 1'
#
loop_
_entity.id
_entity.type
_entity.pdbx_description
1 polymer ?
#
loop_
_entity_poly.entity_id
_entity_poly.type
_entity_poly.pdbx_seq_one_letter_code
_entity_poly.pdbx_strand_id
1 'polypeptide(L)'
;MLCAVKRLTVITSILTYLFVNTAAISEMWPGSPTTTMPLHLSEIVKNLLNNIERDGDWNENVDSALLFVEFLVKQKVQQQKSSVLDTAIGSLYLEILEKISCIRMKVIQSFGAHNLQAVFQHNLMITGFTLRRHQIDKNLEFKTLAQNYSTLLGTGFPNDTFAGLCLMHSQGLELCERLRRTCLPVIKISTPTYGFRRTHQALQLFFLMHHNCARFYGTRLSFEILATEHCSQVYREHQLIATLDSKEWQELYIEQSALCGLFGFKEFLNKAEVRKIASWDKFGICNCVGEITFFPASNENDICKCGDHSHSVALLFYVNAMLFLY
;
A
#
# COMPACT_ATOMS: atom_id res chain seq x y z
N MET A 1 22.30 -33.73 20.03
CA MET A 1 20.92 -33.84 19.52
C MET A 1 20.06 -32.81 20.25
N LEU A 2 19.20 -32.12 19.49
CA LEU A 2 18.12 -31.22 19.93
C LEU A 2 18.49 -29.80 20.41
N CYS A 3 18.72 -28.91 19.44
CA CYS A 3 18.42 -27.48 19.53
C CYS A 3 17.76 -27.03 18.21
N ALA A 4 16.51 -27.45 17.98
CA ALA A 4 15.78 -27.13 16.75
C ALA A 4 14.34 -26.59 16.96
N VAL A 5 13.92 -26.34 18.21
CA VAL A 5 12.48 -26.08 18.49
C VAL A 5 12.16 -24.60 18.77
N LYS A 6 13.15 -23.69 18.89
CA LYS A 6 12.89 -22.27 19.24
C LYS A 6 12.82 -21.27 18.07
N ARG A 7 13.06 -21.68 16.82
CA ARG A 7 12.96 -20.78 15.65
C ARG A 7 11.62 -20.82 14.92
N LEU A 8 10.75 -21.78 15.24
CA LEU A 8 9.46 -21.92 14.56
C LEU A 8 8.36 -21.02 15.15
N THR A 9 8.53 -20.55 16.39
CA THR A 9 7.55 -19.73 17.11
C THR A 9 7.58 -18.24 16.77
N VAL A 10 8.59 -17.75 16.04
CA VAL A 10 8.67 -16.34 15.60
C VAL A 10 7.95 -16.13 14.26
N ILE A 11 7.77 -17.19 13.46
CA ILE A 11 7.21 -17.10 12.10
C ILE A 11 5.67 -17.12 12.11
N THR A 12 5.04 -17.67 13.16
CA THR A 12 3.58 -17.67 13.33
C THR A 12 3.01 -16.37 13.90
N SER A 13 3.85 -15.50 14.46
CA SER A 13 3.44 -14.28 15.17
C SER A 13 3.28 -13.05 14.27
N ILE A 14 3.65 -13.14 12.99
CA ILE A 14 3.67 -12.00 12.06
C ILE A 14 2.27 -11.67 11.49
N LEU A 15 1.28 -12.58 11.61
CA LEU A 15 -0.04 -12.41 10.99
C LEU A 15 -1.24 -12.74 11.90
N THR A 16 -1.03 -13.31 13.09
CA THR A 16 -2.14 -13.79 13.96
C THR A 16 -2.66 -12.76 14.96
N TYR A 17 -2.04 -11.59 15.11
CA TYR A 17 -2.46 -10.58 16.10
C TYR A 17 -3.40 -9.48 15.55
N LEU A 18 -3.84 -9.59 14.29
CA LEU A 18 -4.64 -8.58 13.58
C LEU A 18 -6.16 -8.65 13.82
N PHE A 19 -6.68 -9.49 14.71
CA PHE A 19 -8.13 -9.77 14.75
C PHE A 19 -8.74 -9.71 16.16
N VAL A 20 -9.31 -8.56 16.56
CA VAL A 20 -10.44 -8.48 17.53
C VAL A 20 -11.31 -7.22 17.25
N ASN A 21 -12.63 -7.45 17.16
CA ASN A 21 -13.76 -6.54 16.87
C ASN A 21 -14.05 -5.42 17.90
N THR A 22 -14.68 -4.30 17.49
CA THR A 22 -16.14 -3.99 17.65
C THR A 22 -16.55 -2.50 17.48
N ALA A 23 -17.62 -2.30 16.69
CA ALA A 23 -18.82 -1.44 16.87
C ALA A 23 -18.79 0.11 17.04
N ALA A 24 -19.35 0.76 15.99
CA ALA A 24 -20.55 1.63 15.97
C ALA A 24 -20.48 3.17 16.03
N ILE A 25 -21.41 3.75 15.24
CA ILE A 25 -22.12 5.04 15.34
C ILE A 25 -21.71 6.22 14.40
N SER A 26 -22.74 6.63 13.63
CA SER A 26 -23.19 7.97 13.17
C SER A 26 -22.38 8.83 12.20
N GLU A 27 -22.78 8.73 10.93
CA GLU A 27 -23.41 9.75 10.08
C GLU A 27 -23.03 11.26 10.10
N MET A 28 -22.86 11.74 8.86
CA MET A 28 -23.00 13.09 8.27
C MET A 28 -21.81 14.07 8.37
N TRP A 29 -21.27 14.52 7.23
CA TRP A 29 -21.68 15.77 6.55
C TRP A 29 -20.89 16.01 5.22
N PRO A 30 -21.44 16.80 4.27
CA PRO A 30 -20.99 16.89 2.88
C PRO A 30 -20.15 18.15 2.59
N GLY A 31 -19.30 18.08 1.55
CA GLY A 31 -18.56 19.24 1.05
C GLY A 31 -17.79 18.95 -0.24
N SER A 32 -18.43 19.20 -1.39
CA SER A 32 -17.79 19.49 -2.68
C SER A 32 -17.16 20.92 -2.64
N PRO A 33 -16.41 21.49 -3.64
CA PRO A 33 -15.81 20.99 -4.89
C PRO A 33 -14.37 21.53 -5.20
N THR A 34 -13.79 21.05 -6.31
CA THR A 34 -12.91 21.74 -7.31
C THR A 34 -11.55 22.44 -7.00
N THR A 35 -10.58 22.11 -7.88
CA THR A 35 -9.41 22.89 -8.38
C THR A 35 -8.19 23.28 -7.50
N THR A 36 -8.15 22.95 -6.20
CA THR A 36 -7.00 23.20 -5.29
C THR A 36 -6.04 22.01 -5.09
N MET A 37 -6.24 20.93 -5.84
CA MET A 37 -5.74 19.61 -5.44
C MET A 37 -4.21 19.44 -5.29
N PRO A 38 -3.32 20.07 -6.09
CA PRO A 38 -1.86 19.93 -5.95
C PRO A 38 -1.34 20.24 -4.55
N LEU A 39 -1.84 21.32 -3.97
CA LEU A 39 -1.43 21.79 -2.64
C LEU A 39 -1.95 20.84 -1.56
N HIS A 40 -3.22 20.43 -1.63
CA HIS A 40 -3.81 19.54 -0.63
C HIS A 40 -3.21 18.13 -0.57
N LEU A 41 -2.82 17.52 -1.69
CA LEU A 41 -2.19 16.17 -1.63
C LEU A 41 -0.80 16.23 -1.00
N SER A 42 -0.03 17.29 -1.29
CA SER A 42 1.28 17.49 -0.66
C SER A 42 1.15 17.74 0.84
N GLU A 43 0.14 18.53 1.26
CA GLU A 43 -0.20 18.77 2.66
C GLU A 43 -0.61 17.47 3.36
N ILE A 44 -1.48 16.65 2.75
CA ILE A 44 -1.89 15.35 3.29
C ILE A 44 -0.67 14.46 3.56
N VAL A 45 0.25 14.34 2.59
CA VAL A 45 1.47 13.51 2.75
C VAL A 45 2.36 14.08 3.86
N LYS A 46 2.58 15.39 3.89
CA LYS A 46 3.40 16.05 4.92
C LYS A 46 2.81 15.89 6.31
N ASN A 47 1.51 16.12 6.46
CA ASN A 47 0.80 15.96 7.72
C ASN A 47 0.90 14.52 8.21
N LEU A 48 0.64 13.54 7.33
CA LEU A 48 0.73 12.14 7.69
C LEU A 48 2.14 11.74 8.13
N LEU A 49 3.18 12.16 7.41
CA LEU A 49 4.58 11.93 7.83
C LEU A 49 4.91 12.60 9.16
N ASN A 50 4.45 13.84 9.37
CA ASN A 50 4.66 14.56 10.64
C ASN A 50 3.95 13.87 11.80
N ASN A 51 2.73 13.37 11.57
CA ASN A 51 1.92 12.76 12.61
C ASN A 51 2.38 11.33 12.92
N ILE A 52 2.80 10.55 11.91
CA ILE A 52 3.56 9.30 12.11
C ILE A 52 4.80 9.60 12.94
N GLU A 53 5.52 10.69 12.64
CA GLU A 53 6.73 11.00 13.39
C GLU A 53 6.45 11.32 14.87
N ARG A 54 5.35 12.05 15.12
CA ARG A 54 4.94 12.48 16.46
C ARG A 54 4.36 11.33 17.30
N ASP A 55 3.62 10.42 16.67
CA ASP A 55 3.04 9.23 17.32
C ASP A 55 4.15 8.39 17.98
N GLY A 56 5.27 8.20 17.28
CA GLY A 56 6.44 7.56 17.85
C GLY A 56 6.31 6.04 18.01
N ASP A 57 5.21 5.44 17.58
CA ASP A 57 5.02 3.99 17.48
C ASP A 57 5.80 3.43 16.27
N TRP A 58 7.12 3.30 16.46
CA TRP A 58 8.03 2.81 15.43
C TRP A 58 7.92 1.29 15.29
N ASN A 59 7.26 0.83 14.23
CA ASN A 59 7.04 -0.58 13.96
C ASN A 59 7.39 -0.97 12.50
N GLU A 60 7.27 -2.27 12.19
CA GLU A 60 7.60 -2.83 10.87
C GLU A 60 6.71 -2.29 9.74
N ASN A 61 5.46 -1.92 10.02
CA ASN A 61 4.55 -1.34 9.02
C ASN A 61 5.04 0.04 8.60
N VAL A 62 5.46 0.86 9.56
CA VAL A 62 6.02 2.19 9.32
C VAL A 62 7.30 2.07 8.47
N ASP A 63 8.26 1.23 8.83
CA ASP A 63 9.48 1.10 8.01
C ASP A 63 9.18 0.56 6.60
N SER A 64 8.29 -0.43 6.48
CA SER A 64 7.92 -1.02 5.19
C SER A 64 7.25 0.02 4.27
N ALA A 65 6.31 0.80 4.79
CA ALA A 65 5.66 1.87 4.04
C ALA A 65 6.66 2.98 3.65
N LEU A 66 7.52 3.41 4.57
CA LEU A 66 8.54 4.43 4.31
C LEU A 66 9.55 3.97 3.25
N LEU A 67 10.01 2.72 3.30
CA LEU A 67 10.88 2.12 2.28
C LEU A 67 10.21 2.12 0.89
N PHE A 68 8.94 1.74 0.83
CA PHE A 68 8.20 1.70 -0.42
C PHE A 68 8.02 3.11 -0.99
N VAL A 69 7.59 4.04 -0.16
CA VAL A 69 7.39 5.45 -0.53
C VAL A 69 8.70 6.08 -1.00
N GLU A 70 9.79 5.88 -0.25
CA GLU A 70 11.14 6.34 -0.62
C GLU A 70 11.51 5.81 -2.01
N PHE A 71 11.27 4.52 -2.27
CA PHE A 71 11.52 3.92 -3.58
C PHE A 71 10.69 4.59 -4.68
N LEU A 72 9.38 4.76 -4.50
CA LEU A 72 8.52 5.37 -5.52
C LEU A 72 8.92 6.80 -5.85
N VAL A 73 9.19 7.62 -4.82
CA VAL A 73 9.61 9.02 -5.00
C VAL A 73 10.97 9.06 -5.72
N LYS A 74 11.95 8.24 -5.32
CA LYS A 74 13.24 8.15 -6.03
C LYS A 74 13.08 7.73 -7.49
N GLN A 75 12.23 6.75 -7.78
CA GLN A 75 11.96 6.32 -9.17
C GLN A 75 11.34 7.45 -10.00
N LYS A 76 10.40 8.23 -9.44
CA LYS A 76 9.82 9.40 -10.14
C LYS A 76 10.88 10.46 -10.39
N VAL A 77 11.71 10.79 -9.40
CA VAL A 77 12.80 11.77 -9.52
C VAL A 77 13.80 11.34 -10.60
N GLN A 78 14.20 10.07 -10.63
CA GLN A 78 15.12 9.54 -11.65
C GLN A 78 14.58 9.64 -13.08
N GLN A 79 13.26 9.56 -13.26
CA GLN A 79 12.62 9.68 -14.57
C GLN A 79 12.41 11.13 -15.02
N GLN A 80 12.45 12.09 -14.10
CA GLN A 80 12.33 13.51 -14.44
C GLN A 80 13.67 14.05 -14.97
N LYS A 81 13.59 14.98 -15.94
CA LYS A 81 14.79 15.67 -16.46
C LYS A 81 15.43 16.50 -15.34
N SER A 82 16.75 16.68 -15.39
CA SER A 82 17.52 17.44 -14.40
C SER A 82 16.96 18.84 -14.12
N SER A 83 16.35 19.50 -15.11
CA SER A 83 15.71 20.82 -14.97
C SER A 83 14.47 20.85 -14.07
N VAL A 84 13.89 19.70 -13.71
CA VAL A 84 12.70 19.62 -12.83
C VAL A 84 13.07 19.67 -11.36
N LEU A 85 14.31 19.33 -10.99
CA LEU A 85 14.79 19.43 -9.61
C LEU A 85 14.80 20.89 -9.10
N ASP A 86 15.01 21.85 -10.00
CA ASP A 86 14.99 23.28 -9.70
C ASP A 86 13.57 23.86 -9.59
N THR A 87 12.53 23.02 -9.69
CA THR A 87 11.13 23.43 -9.58
C THR A 87 10.58 23.18 -8.18
N ALA A 88 9.47 23.83 -7.83
CA ALA A 88 8.76 23.59 -6.58
C ALA A 88 8.37 22.11 -6.38
N ILE A 89 8.11 21.37 -7.46
CA ILE A 89 7.79 19.93 -7.40
C ILE A 89 9.04 19.12 -7.04
N GLY A 90 10.20 19.45 -7.63
CA GLY A 90 11.47 18.84 -7.28
C GLY A 90 11.83 19.05 -5.81
N SER A 91 11.68 20.29 -5.32
CA SER A 91 11.87 20.62 -3.90
C SER A 91 10.93 19.83 -2.98
N LEU A 92 9.66 19.66 -3.36
CA LEU A 92 8.70 18.88 -2.58
C LEU A 92 9.12 17.40 -2.45
N TYR A 93 9.61 16.80 -3.54
CA TYR A 93 10.08 15.41 -3.49
C TYR A 93 11.31 15.24 -2.60
N LEU A 94 12.25 16.19 -2.65
CA LEU A 94 13.41 16.19 -1.77
C LEU A 94 13.01 16.34 -0.30
N GLU A 95 12.09 17.26 0.02
CA GLU A 95 11.57 17.44 1.38
C GLU A 95 10.90 16.17 1.93
N ILE A 96 10.11 15.48 1.09
CA ILE A 96 9.50 14.19 1.47
C ILE A 96 10.58 13.14 1.73
N LEU A 97 11.61 13.04 0.88
CA LEU A 97 12.70 12.08 1.05
C LEU A 97 13.53 12.36 2.31
N GLU A 98 13.83 13.63 2.59
CA GLU A 98 14.50 14.05 3.83
C GLU A 98 13.68 13.67 5.06
N LYS A 99 12.37 13.95 5.03
CA LYS A 99 11.46 13.61 6.13
C LYS A 99 11.42 12.10 6.38
N ILE A 100 11.31 11.30 5.31
CA ILE A 100 11.35 9.83 5.41
C ILE A 100 12.67 9.38 6.01
N SER A 101 13.80 9.92 5.56
CA SER A 101 15.12 9.58 6.10
C SER A 101 15.21 9.87 7.60
N CYS A 102 14.67 10.99 8.07
CA CYS A 102 14.63 11.32 9.50
C CYS A 102 13.81 10.31 10.32
N ILE A 103 12.62 9.94 9.83
CA ILE A 103 11.76 8.97 10.51
C ILE A 103 12.42 7.59 10.52
N ARG A 104 12.93 7.12 9.37
CA ARG A 104 13.58 5.80 9.24
C ARG A 104 14.80 5.66 10.14
N MET A 105 15.58 6.73 10.34
CA MET A 105 16.69 6.71 11.31
C MET A 105 16.20 6.38 12.73
N LYS A 106 15.06 6.92 13.15
CA LYS A 106 14.45 6.62 14.46
C LYS A 106 13.93 5.18 14.50
N VAL A 107 13.25 4.72 13.45
CA VAL A 107 12.76 3.34 13.37
C VAL A 107 13.91 2.34 13.45
N ILE A 108 15.00 2.56 12.72
CA ILE A 108 16.19 1.69 12.75
C ILE A 108 16.85 1.69 14.14
N GLN A 109 16.89 2.84 14.83
CA GLN A 109 17.40 2.92 16.20
C GLN A 109 16.52 2.15 17.19
N SER A 110 15.20 2.16 16.99
CA SER A 110 14.25 1.50 17.89
C SER A 110 14.09 -0.01 17.63
N PHE A 111 14.09 -0.45 16.37
CA PHE A 111 13.70 -1.82 15.98
C PHE A 111 14.71 -2.54 15.07
N GLY A 112 15.81 -1.88 14.70
CA GLY A 112 16.81 -2.40 13.77
C GLY A 112 16.44 -2.20 12.30
N ALA A 113 17.36 -2.56 11.39
CA ALA A 113 17.13 -2.41 9.96
C ALA A 113 16.22 -3.52 9.42
N HIS A 114 15.17 -3.15 8.69
CA HIS A 114 14.24 -4.10 8.10
C HIS A 114 14.83 -4.81 6.87
N ASN A 115 14.60 -6.12 6.76
CA ASN A 115 15.16 -6.97 5.70
C ASN A 115 14.67 -6.61 4.29
N LEU A 116 13.56 -5.88 4.15
CA LEU A 116 13.02 -5.47 2.84
C LEU A 116 13.85 -4.38 2.14
N GLN A 117 14.76 -3.70 2.85
CA GLN A 117 15.60 -2.66 2.26
C GLN A 117 16.34 -3.14 1.01
N ALA A 118 16.81 -4.39 1.00
CA ALA A 118 17.51 -4.98 -0.14
C ALA A 118 16.65 -5.11 -1.41
N VAL A 119 15.34 -5.36 -1.26
CA VAL A 119 14.40 -5.46 -2.41
C VAL A 119 14.38 -4.14 -3.17
N PHE A 120 14.15 -3.04 -2.44
CA PHE A 120 13.91 -1.73 -3.01
C PHE A 120 15.17 -1.03 -3.53
N GLN A 121 16.36 -1.36 -3.02
CA GLN A 121 17.59 -0.62 -3.34
C GLN A 121 18.32 -1.09 -4.61
N HIS A 122 18.24 -2.38 -4.96
CA HIS A 122 19.12 -2.93 -6.01
C HIS A 122 18.39 -3.65 -7.15
N ASN A 123 17.19 -4.15 -6.91
CA ASN A 123 16.58 -5.12 -7.82
C ASN A 123 15.35 -4.63 -8.57
N LEU A 124 14.80 -3.47 -8.21
CA LEU A 124 13.58 -2.94 -8.80
C LEU A 124 13.84 -1.68 -9.62
N MET A 125 13.17 -1.59 -10.77
CA MET A 125 13.14 -0.39 -11.59
C MET A 125 11.74 -0.17 -12.16
N ILE A 126 11.18 1.02 -11.90
CA ILE A 126 9.93 1.46 -12.52
C ILE A 126 10.30 2.17 -13.82
N THR A 127 9.67 1.76 -14.93
CA THR A 127 9.96 2.29 -16.27
C THR A 127 9.08 3.47 -16.66
N GLY A 128 8.06 3.79 -15.85
CA GLY A 128 7.22 4.98 -16.03
C GLY A 128 6.03 4.99 -15.07
N PHE A 129 5.56 6.20 -14.75
CA PHE A 129 4.29 6.44 -14.07
C PHE A 129 3.27 6.87 -15.12
N THR A 130 2.28 6.02 -15.42
CA THR A 130 1.27 6.31 -16.44
C THR A 130 -0.11 5.94 -15.95
N LEU A 131 -1.01 6.92 -15.94
CA LEU A 131 -2.40 6.70 -15.56
C LEU A 131 -3.14 5.90 -16.66
N ARG A 132 -3.52 4.67 -16.34
CA ARG A 132 -4.28 3.75 -17.18
C ARG A 132 -5.77 3.99 -16.98
N ARG A 133 -6.50 4.22 -18.07
CA ARG A 133 -7.94 4.47 -18.06
C ARG A 133 -8.66 3.38 -18.84
N HIS A 134 -9.83 2.96 -18.36
CA HIS A 134 -10.70 2.02 -19.07
C HIS A 134 -10.08 0.64 -19.34
N GLN A 135 -9.09 0.22 -18.55
CA GLN A 135 -8.48 -1.11 -18.65
C GLN A 135 -9.12 -2.12 -17.69
N ILE A 136 -9.69 -1.64 -16.60
CA ILE A 136 -10.39 -2.48 -15.62
C ILE A 136 -11.72 -2.97 -16.20
N ASP A 137 -11.96 -4.28 -16.15
CA ASP A 137 -13.25 -4.87 -16.48
C ASP A 137 -14.26 -4.60 -15.36
N LYS A 138 -15.33 -3.90 -15.71
CA LYS A 138 -16.43 -3.52 -14.81
C LYS A 138 -17.66 -4.41 -14.95
N ASN A 139 -17.63 -5.37 -15.87
CA ASN A 139 -18.76 -6.24 -16.19
C ASN A 139 -18.72 -7.58 -15.44
N LEU A 140 -17.75 -7.76 -14.54
CA LEU A 140 -17.68 -8.96 -13.70
C LEU A 140 -18.94 -9.10 -12.85
N GLU A 141 -19.46 -10.32 -12.77
CA GLU A 141 -20.71 -10.68 -12.09
C GLU A 141 -20.74 -10.11 -10.67
N PHE A 142 -21.70 -9.26 -10.26
CA PHE A 142 -21.62 -8.60 -8.94
C PHE A 142 -22.49 -9.27 -7.86
N LYS A 143 -23.63 -9.86 -8.25
CA LYS A 143 -24.71 -10.22 -7.32
C LYS A 143 -24.36 -11.40 -6.41
N THR A 144 -23.73 -12.43 -6.95
CA THR A 144 -23.36 -13.66 -6.23
C THR A 144 -22.24 -13.39 -5.23
N LEU A 145 -21.30 -12.49 -5.58
CA LEU A 145 -20.27 -12.03 -4.65
C LEU A 145 -20.89 -11.28 -3.49
N ALA A 146 -21.77 -10.30 -3.75
CA ALA A 146 -22.40 -9.49 -2.72
C ALA A 146 -23.13 -10.32 -1.66
N GLN A 147 -23.77 -11.43 -2.07
CA GLN A 147 -24.50 -12.32 -1.16
C GLN A 147 -23.60 -13.13 -0.22
N ASN A 148 -22.36 -13.42 -0.63
CA ASN A 148 -21.49 -14.37 0.06
C ASN A 148 -20.16 -13.72 0.51
N TYR A 149 -20.01 -12.41 0.40
CA TYR A 149 -18.70 -11.77 0.50
C TYR A 149 -18.03 -11.98 1.86
N SER A 150 -18.80 -11.87 2.95
CA SER A 150 -18.29 -12.06 4.31
C SER A 150 -17.71 -13.45 4.55
N THR A 151 -18.19 -14.49 3.85
CA THR A 151 -17.66 -15.87 3.97
C THR A 151 -16.54 -16.17 2.98
N LEU A 152 -16.44 -15.40 1.90
CA LEU A 152 -15.40 -15.52 0.88
C LEU A 152 -14.15 -14.71 1.22
N LEU A 153 -14.25 -13.75 2.14
CA LEU A 153 -13.14 -12.90 2.52
C LEU A 153 -11.93 -13.71 3.01
N GLY A 154 -10.76 -13.40 2.46
CA GLY A 154 -9.52 -14.08 2.83
C GLY A 154 -9.47 -15.54 2.37
N THR A 155 -10.37 -15.98 1.48
CA THR A 155 -10.26 -17.28 0.81
C THR A 155 -9.42 -17.17 -0.46
N GLY A 156 -8.94 -18.32 -0.94
CA GLY A 156 -8.08 -18.44 -2.11
C GLY A 156 -6.60 -18.53 -1.79
N PHE A 157 -5.76 -18.32 -2.80
CA PHE A 157 -4.32 -18.57 -2.73
C PHE A 157 -3.56 -17.51 -3.53
N PRO A 158 -2.32 -17.13 -3.16
CA PRO A 158 -1.50 -17.56 -2.03
C PRO A 158 -2.08 -17.18 -0.67
N ASN A 159 -1.73 -17.96 0.35
CA ASN A 159 -1.87 -17.51 1.73
C ASN A 159 -0.75 -16.51 2.07
N ASP A 160 -0.89 -15.84 3.21
CA ASP A 160 0.00 -14.75 3.60
C ASP A 160 1.45 -15.22 3.84
N THR A 161 1.64 -16.45 4.32
CA THR A 161 2.96 -17.06 4.45
C THR A 161 3.66 -17.18 3.10
N PHE A 162 2.95 -17.67 2.08
CA PHE A 162 3.52 -17.79 0.74
C PHE A 162 3.78 -16.43 0.11
N ALA A 163 2.89 -15.45 0.35
CA ALA A 163 3.10 -14.08 -0.08
C ALA A 163 4.41 -13.49 0.45
N GLY A 164 4.65 -13.65 1.75
CA GLY A 164 5.90 -13.22 2.39
C GLY A 164 7.14 -13.93 1.83
N LEU A 165 7.06 -15.25 1.60
CA LEU A 165 8.17 -16.01 0.99
C LEU A 165 8.53 -15.48 -0.41
N CYS A 166 7.53 -15.10 -1.21
CA CYS A 166 7.78 -14.56 -2.53
C CYS A 166 8.41 -13.17 -2.52
N LEU A 167 8.01 -12.32 -1.57
CA LEU A 167 8.66 -11.04 -1.37
C LEU A 167 10.11 -11.22 -0.91
N MET A 168 10.39 -12.16 0.00
CA MET A 168 11.77 -12.47 0.41
C MET A 168 12.63 -12.97 -0.75
N HIS A 169 12.08 -13.82 -1.64
CA HIS A 169 12.81 -14.29 -2.82
C HIS A 169 13.15 -13.17 -3.82
N SER A 170 12.50 -12.00 -3.73
CA SER A 170 12.81 -10.83 -4.57
C SER A 170 13.99 -9.98 -4.06
N GLN A 171 14.63 -10.38 -2.95
CA GLN A 171 15.78 -9.67 -2.37
C GLN A 171 17.11 -9.91 -3.10
N GLY A 172 17.24 -10.91 -3.97
CA GLY A 172 18.54 -11.30 -4.56
C GLY A 172 18.50 -11.69 -6.03
N LEU A 173 19.55 -11.34 -6.78
CA LEU A 173 19.71 -11.67 -8.21
C LEU A 173 19.97 -13.16 -8.46
N GLU A 174 20.63 -13.85 -7.53
CA GLU A 174 20.85 -15.31 -7.59
C GLU A 174 19.55 -16.13 -7.48
N LEU A 175 18.43 -15.45 -7.21
CA LEU A 175 17.13 -16.06 -6.97
C LEU A 175 16.18 -15.93 -8.17
N CYS A 176 16.63 -15.44 -9.34
CA CYS A 176 15.74 -15.30 -10.50
C CYS A 176 15.04 -16.63 -10.86
N GLU A 177 15.76 -17.74 -10.80
CA GLU A 177 15.19 -19.06 -11.09
C GLU A 177 14.21 -19.54 -10.02
N ARG A 178 14.44 -19.18 -8.74
CA ARG A 178 13.51 -19.47 -7.64
C ARG A 178 12.24 -18.63 -7.73
N LEU A 179 12.35 -17.34 -8.06
CA LEU A 179 11.19 -16.49 -8.34
C LEU A 179 10.36 -17.05 -9.50
N ARG A 180 11.01 -17.51 -10.57
CA ARG A 180 10.34 -18.15 -11.71
C ARG A 180 9.64 -19.45 -11.34
N ARG A 181 10.29 -20.33 -10.58
CA ARG A 181 9.77 -21.68 -10.28
C ARG A 181 8.74 -21.67 -9.16
N THR A 182 8.90 -20.79 -8.17
CA THR A 182 8.08 -20.78 -6.96
C THR A 182 6.99 -19.72 -7.05
N CYS A 183 7.35 -18.47 -7.37
CA CYS A 183 6.43 -17.34 -7.22
C CYS A 183 5.57 -17.06 -8.46
N LEU A 184 6.17 -17.08 -9.65
CA LEU A 184 5.44 -16.81 -10.89
C LEU A 184 4.23 -17.73 -11.11
N PRO A 185 4.27 -19.05 -10.87
CA PRO A 185 3.10 -19.91 -11.04
C PRO A 185 1.96 -19.49 -10.14
N VAL A 186 2.27 -19.07 -8.91
CA VAL A 186 1.28 -18.69 -7.91
C VAL A 186 0.67 -17.33 -8.17
N ILE A 187 1.48 -16.38 -8.63
CA ILE A 187 0.99 -15.07 -9.08
C ILE A 187 0.06 -15.21 -10.29
N LYS A 188 0.27 -16.23 -11.14
CA LYS A 188 -0.59 -16.52 -12.30
C LYS A 188 -1.89 -17.27 -11.97
N ILE A 189 -2.11 -17.68 -10.72
CA ILE A 189 -3.32 -18.41 -10.35
C ILE A 189 -4.54 -17.49 -10.48
N SER A 190 -5.45 -17.90 -11.36
CA SER A 190 -6.73 -17.25 -11.61
C SER A 190 -7.90 -17.88 -10.85
N THR A 191 -7.65 -18.89 -10.01
CA THR A 191 -8.71 -19.44 -9.14
C THR A 191 -9.30 -18.33 -8.27
N PRO A 192 -10.58 -18.42 -7.88
CA PRO A 192 -11.20 -17.43 -7.02
C PRO A 192 -10.37 -17.18 -5.74
N THR A 193 -9.91 -15.95 -5.58
CA THR A 193 -9.16 -15.44 -4.43
C THR A 193 -9.72 -14.05 -4.14
N TYR A 194 -9.94 -13.75 -2.87
CA TYR A 194 -10.65 -12.55 -2.42
C TYR A 194 -9.93 -11.84 -1.27
N GLY A 195 -10.26 -10.57 -1.07
CA GLY A 195 -9.74 -9.72 -0.01
C GLY A 195 -8.22 -9.56 -0.09
N PHE A 196 -7.59 -9.49 1.07
CA PHE A 196 -6.14 -9.29 1.21
C PHE A 196 -5.30 -10.27 0.37
N ARG A 197 -5.72 -11.53 0.22
CA ARG A 197 -4.97 -12.50 -0.59
C ARG A 197 -4.86 -12.10 -2.06
N ARG A 198 -5.95 -11.60 -2.66
CA ARG A 198 -5.94 -11.12 -4.05
C ARG A 198 -5.16 -9.81 -4.16
N THR A 199 -5.33 -8.91 -3.20
CA THR A 199 -4.58 -7.66 -3.12
C THR A 199 -3.06 -7.92 -3.05
N HIS A 200 -2.62 -8.85 -2.20
CA HIS A 200 -1.23 -9.26 -2.06
C HIS A 200 -0.67 -9.95 -3.32
N GLN A 201 -1.50 -10.67 -4.10
CA GLN A 201 -1.07 -11.17 -5.43
C GLN A 201 -0.75 -10.03 -6.39
N ALA A 202 -1.56 -8.97 -6.39
CA ALA A 202 -1.29 -7.79 -7.21
C ALA A 202 0.01 -7.11 -6.77
N LEU A 203 0.29 -7.04 -5.46
CA LEU A 203 1.57 -6.53 -4.95
C LEU A 203 2.76 -7.38 -5.39
N GLN A 204 2.69 -8.70 -5.27
CA GLN A 204 3.75 -9.59 -5.72
C GLN A 204 3.99 -9.47 -7.23
N LEU A 205 2.92 -9.33 -8.01
CA LEU A 205 3.00 -9.08 -9.44
C LEU A 205 3.72 -7.76 -9.72
N PHE A 206 3.45 -6.70 -8.95
CA PHE A 206 4.13 -5.41 -9.09
C PHE A 206 5.64 -5.57 -8.89
N PHE A 207 6.05 -6.22 -7.80
CA PHE A 207 7.47 -6.51 -7.55
C PHE A 207 8.09 -7.33 -8.68
N LEU A 208 7.39 -8.38 -9.14
CA LEU A 208 7.91 -9.26 -10.18
C LEU A 208 8.06 -8.55 -11.54
N MET A 209 7.10 -7.70 -11.90
CA MET A 209 7.09 -6.91 -13.12
C MET A 209 8.25 -5.90 -13.15
N HIS A 210 8.57 -5.32 -12.00
CA HIS A 210 9.62 -4.30 -11.86
C HIS A 210 10.99 -4.85 -11.49
N HIS A 211 11.10 -6.16 -11.23
CA HIS A 211 12.37 -6.79 -10.90
C HIS A 211 13.32 -6.86 -12.10
N ASN A 212 14.64 -6.77 -11.88
CA ASN A 212 15.68 -6.94 -12.90
C ASN A 212 15.61 -8.30 -13.65
N CYS A 213 14.92 -9.28 -13.06
CA CYS A 213 14.71 -10.60 -13.66
C CYS A 213 13.43 -10.68 -14.51
N ALA A 214 12.57 -9.67 -14.53
CA ALA A 214 11.25 -9.70 -15.15
C ALA A 214 11.29 -10.16 -16.62
N ARG A 215 12.33 -9.73 -17.36
CA ARG A 215 12.57 -10.11 -18.77
C ARG A 215 12.69 -11.61 -19.00
N PHE A 216 13.02 -12.40 -17.97
CA PHE A 216 13.16 -13.86 -18.06
C PHE A 216 11.85 -14.61 -17.77
N TYR A 217 10.82 -13.91 -17.31
CA TYR A 217 9.55 -14.50 -16.87
C TYR A 217 8.40 -14.22 -17.85
N GLY A 218 8.50 -13.13 -18.59
CA GLY A 218 7.50 -12.70 -19.55
C GLY A 218 7.83 -11.33 -20.15
N THR A 219 6.94 -10.86 -21.02
CA THR A 219 7.01 -9.50 -21.54
C THR A 219 6.32 -8.52 -20.60
N ARG A 220 6.63 -7.22 -20.73
CA ARG A 220 5.90 -6.16 -20.02
C ARG A 220 4.39 -6.27 -20.25
N LEU A 221 3.96 -6.49 -21.51
CA LEU A 221 2.56 -6.64 -21.87
C LEU A 221 1.91 -7.82 -21.13
N SER A 222 2.60 -8.95 -21.01
CA SER A 222 2.09 -10.12 -20.28
C SER A 222 1.81 -9.82 -18.81
N PHE A 223 2.68 -9.05 -18.15
CA PHE A 223 2.46 -8.62 -16.76
C PHE A 223 1.33 -7.60 -16.65
N GLU A 224 1.19 -6.70 -17.62
CA GLU A 224 0.11 -5.71 -17.64
C GLU A 224 -1.27 -6.37 -17.82
N ILE A 225 -1.35 -7.43 -18.62
CA ILE A 225 -2.57 -8.24 -18.76
C ILE A 225 -2.93 -8.89 -17.41
N LEU A 226 -1.96 -9.52 -16.73
CA LEU A 226 -2.19 -10.12 -15.41
C LEU A 226 -2.58 -9.08 -14.36
N ALA A 227 -1.97 -7.88 -14.40
CA ALA A 227 -2.30 -6.81 -13.48
C ALA A 227 -3.73 -6.32 -13.71
N THR A 228 -4.14 -6.24 -14.97
CA THR A 228 -5.51 -5.89 -15.36
C THR A 228 -6.50 -6.94 -14.86
N GLU A 229 -6.20 -8.23 -15.03
CA GLU A 229 -7.04 -9.33 -14.54
C GLU A 229 -7.21 -9.28 -13.02
N HIS A 230 -6.09 -9.23 -12.28
CA HIS A 230 -6.11 -9.19 -10.82
C HIS A 230 -6.83 -7.95 -10.31
N CYS A 231 -6.50 -6.77 -10.84
CA CYS A 231 -7.13 -5.53 -10.41
C CYS A 231 -8.59 -5.38 -10.85
N SER A 232 -9.04 -6.11 -11.87
CA SER A 232 -10.48 -6.17 -12.20
C SER A 232 -11.25 -6.98 -11.16
N GLN A 233 -10.68 -8.10 -10.69
CA GLN A 233 -11.25 -8.86 -9.59
C GLN A 233 -11.26 -8.04 -8.29
N VAL A 234 -10.16 -7.35 -7.99
CA VAL A 234 -10.09 -6.42 -6.86
C VAL A 234 -11.14 -5.32 -7.01
N TYR A 235 -11.34 -4.76 -8.20
CA TYR A 235 -12.26 -3.64 -8.39
C TYR A 235 -13.71 -4.05 -8.11
N ARG A 236 -14.09 -5.27 -8.49
CA ARG A 236 -15.40 -5.85 -8.17
C ARG A 236 -15.64 -5.88 -6.65
N GLU A 237 -14.66 -6.31 -5.88
CA GLU A 237 -14.72 -6.30 -4.40
C GLU A 237 -14.71 -4.88 -3.84
N HIS A 238 -13.87 -4.02 -4.41
CA HIS A 238 -13.72 -2.63 -4.03
C HIS A 238 -15.05 -1.86 -4.15
N GLN A 239 -15.79 -2.08 -5.24
CA GLN A 239 -17.12 -1.52 -5.43
C GLN A 239 -18.13 -2.07 -4.41
N LEU A 240 -18.05 -3.35 -4.08
CA LEU A 240 -18.91 -3.94 -3.06
C LEU A 240 -18.65 -3.31 -1.69
N ILE A 241 -17.39 -3.21 -1.27
CA ILE A 241 -16.99 -2.57 -0.02
C ILE A 241 -17.47 -1.11 0.00
N ALA A 242 -17.30 -0.37 -1.11
CA ALA A 242 -17.81 0.99 -1.25
C ALA A 242 -19.31 1.11 -1.01
N THR A 243 -20.10 0.12 -1.44
CA THR A 243 -21.57 0.12 -1.25
C THR A 243 -22.00 -0.31 0.15
N LEU A 244 -21.20 -1.14 0.82
CA LEU A 244 -21.49 -1.60 2.18
C LEU A 244 -21.26 -0.52 3.24
N ASP A 245 -20.40 0.47 2.94
CA ASP A 245 -20.04 1.59 3.82
C ASP A 245 -19.70 1.15 5.27
N SER A 246 -19.09 -0.02 5.40
CA SER A 246 -18.71 -0.59 6.69
C SER A 246 -17.28 -0.22 7.04
N LYS A 247 -17.08 0.27 8.28
CA LYS A 247 -15.74 0.52 8.86
C LYS A 247 -14.86 -0.73 8.87
N GLU A 248 -15.48 -1.92 8.99
CA GLU A 248 -14.80 -3.21 9.00
C GLU A 248 -13.92 -3.44 7.75
N TRP A 249 -14.31 -2.86 6.62
CA TRP A 249 -13.68 -3.10 5.32
C TRP A 249 -12.84 -1.94 4.81
N GLN A 250 -12.72 -0.86 5.59
CA GLN A 250 -12.00 0.34 5.16
C GLN A 250 -10.51 0.07 4.94
N GLU A 251 -9.88 -0.69 5.83
CA GLU A 251 -8.46 -1.06 5.69
C GLU A 251 -8.19 -1.81 4.38
N LEU A 252 -8.99 -2.86 4.10
CA LEU A 252 -8.90 -3.59 2.84
C LEU A 252 -9.15 -2.66 1.64
N TYR A 253 -10.13 -1.75 1.73
CA TYR A 253 -10.40 -0.78 0.66
C TYR A 253 -9.19 0.11 0.38
N ILE A 254 -8.56 0.64 1.43
CA ILE A 254 -7.37 1.49 1.33
C ILE A 254 -6.23 0.70 0.67
N GLU A 255 -6.03 -0.55 1.07
CA GLU A 255 -4.99 -1.40 0.51
C GLU A 255 -5.24 -1.75 -0.97
N GLN A 256 -6.48 -2.07 -1.33
CA GLN A 256 -6.89 -2.25 -2.72
C GLN A 256 -6.62 -1.00 -3.57
N SER A 257 -6.95 0.18 -3.04
CA SER A 257 -6.67 1.46 -3.69
C SER A 257 -5.17 1.72 -3.83
N ALA A 258 -4.40 1.47 -2.78
CA ALA A 258 -2.95 1.64 -2.78
C ALA A 258 -2.30 0.74 -3.83
N LEU A 259 -2.56 -0.57 -3.77
CA LEU A 259 -1.84 -1.58 -4.53
C LEU A 259 -2.27 -1.64 -6.00
N CYS A 260 -3.56 -1.60 -6.32
CA CYS A 260 -3.98 -1.48 -7.72
C CYS A 260 -3.72 -0.08 -8.29
N GLY A 261 -3.63 0.93 -7.42
CA GLY A 261 -3.13 2.25 -7.78
C GLY A 261 -1.67 2.23 -8.24
N LEU A 262 -0.79 1.34 -7.73
CA LEU A 262 0.62 1.27 -8.14
C LEU A 262 0.79 1.02 -9.65
N PHE A 263 -0.14 0.26 -10.24
CA PHE A 263 -0.16 0.00 -11.68
C PHE A 263 -0.69 1.19 -12.50
N GLY A 264 -1.22 2.23 -11.84
CA GLY A 264 -1.77 3.43 -12.45
C GLY A 264 -3.24 3.31 -12.87
N PHE A 265 -3.98 2.30 -12.41
CA PHE A 265 -5.40 2.17 -12.76
C PHE A 265 -6.24 3.30 -12.15
N LYS A 266 -6.85 4.13 -13.00
CA LYS A 266 -7.61 5.33 -12.59
C LYS A 266 -8.79 4.99 -11.68
N GLU A 267 -9.38 3.82 -11.82
CA GLU A 267 -10.45 3.30 -10.97
C GLU A 267 -10.09 3.35 -9.47
N PHE A 268 -8.82 3.09 -9.14
CA PHE A 268 -8.29 3.10 -7.78
C PHE A 268 -7.55 4.39 -7.44
N LEU A 269 -6.99 5.06 -8.45
CA LEU A 269 -6.13 6.23 -8.28
C LEU A 269 -6.76 7.46 -8.94
N ASN A 270 -7.69 8.10 -8.23
CA ASN A 270 -8.32 9.34 -8.69
C ASN A 270 -8.71 10.26 -7.53
N LYS A 271 -9.18 11.47 -7.89
CA LYS A 271 -9.53 12.53 -6.92
C LYS A 271 -10.66 12.14 -5.97
N ALA A 272 -11.63 11.34 -6.42
CA ALA A 272 -12.73 10.89 -5.59
C ALA A 272 -12.23 9.88 -4.55
N GLU A 273 -11.38 8.93 -4.96
CA GLU A 273 -10.76 7.96 -4.05
C GLU A 273 -9.91 8.64 -2.97
N VAL A 274 -9.10 9.64 -3.36
CA VAL A 274 -8.30 10.43 -2.41
C VAL A 274 -9.20 11.08 -1.35
N ARG A 275 -10.28 11.75 -1.77
CA ARG A 275 -11.19 12.42 -0.82
C ARG A 275 -11.91 11.43 0.08
N LYS A 276 -12.31 10.29 -0.47
CA LYS A 276 -13.01 9.24 0.27
C LYS A 276 -12.12 8.66 1.37
N ILE A 277 -10.90 8.23 1.03
CA ILE A 277 -9.96 7.68 2.01
C ILE A 277 -9.57 8.75 3.05
N ALA A 278 -9.30 9.99 2.63
CA ALA A 278 -9.00 11.08 3.56
C ALA A 278 -10.16 11.44 4.48
N SER A 279 -11.42 11.19 4.06
CA SER A 279 -12.58 11.41 4.92
C SER A 279 -12.72 10.38 6.04
N TRP A 280 -12.11 9.20 5.88
CA TRP A 280 -12.13 8.14 6.89
C TRP A 280 -11.11 8.35 8.00
N ASP A 281 -10.09 9.17 7.77
CA ASP A 281 -9.07 9.52 8.76
C ASP A 281 -9.62 10.31 9.97
N LYS A 282 -10.85 10.84 9.85
CA LYS A 282 -11.50 11.65 10.89
C LYS A 282 -12.16 10.77 11.96
N PHE A 283 -11.41 10.32 12.94
CA PHE A 283 -11.96 9.67 14.13
C PHE A 283 -11.70 10.51 15.40
N GLY A 284 -12.69 11.31 15.80
CA GLY A 284 -12.64 12.08 17.05
C GLY A 284 -11.59 13.21 17.01
N ILE A 285 -10.64 13.19 17.95
CA ILE A 285 -9.57 14.20 18.10
C ILE A 285 -8.39 13.93 17.14
N CYS A 286 -8.32 12.73 16.58
CA CYS A 286 -7.21 12.28 15.75
C CYS A 286 -7.52 12.48 14.26
N ASN A 287 -6.63 13.21 13.59
CA ASN A 287 -6.67 13.51 12.17
C ASN A 287 -5.23 13.44 11.65
N CYS A 288 -4.78 12.24 11.32
CA CYS A 288 -3.43 11.94 10.87
C CYS A 288 -3.10 12.59 9.51
N VAL A 289 -4.09 12.86 8.64
CA VAL A 289 -3.88 13.55 7.34
C VAL A 289 -4.10 15.07 7.39
N GLY A 290 -4.66 15.59 8.49
CA GLY A 290 -4.82 17.02 8.73
C GLY A 290 -3.73 17.63 9.62
N GLU A 291 -3.76 18.95 9.78
CA GLU A 291 -2.92 19.62 10.76
C GLU A 291 -3.41 19.27 12.17
N ILE A 292 -2.60 18.54 12.93
CA ILE A 292 -2.87 18.31 14.36
C ILE A 292 -2.34 19.53 15.13
N THR A 293 -3.26 20.40 15.57
CA THR A 293 -2.97 21.61 16.34
C THR A 293 -2.97 21.38 17.86
N PHE A 294 -3.44 20.23 18.34
CA PHE A 294 -3.52 19.92 19.76
C PHE A 294 -3.43 18.41 20.01
N PHE A 295 -2.42 17.96 20.77
CA PHE A 295 -2.41 16.64 21.40
C PHE A 295 -2.83 16.84 22.85
N PRO A 296 -4.08 16.56 23.25
CA PRO A 296 -4.39 16.49 24.66
C PRO A 296 -3.68 15.25 25.22
N ALA A 297 -2.50 15.46 25.80
CA ALA A 297 -1.90 14.49 26.70
C ALA A 297 -2.75 14.47 27.99
N SER A 298 -3.91 13.83 27.94
CA SER A 298 -4.77 13.68 29.13
C SER A 298 -5.05 12.24 29.52
N ASN A 299 -4.57 11.25 28.78
CA ASN A 299 -4.43 9.85 29.19
C ASN A 299 -3.50 9.12 28.21
N GLU A 300 -2.65 8.19 28.67
CA GLU A 300 -1.78 7.36 27.80
C GLU A 300 -2.57 6.57 26.73
N ASN A 301 -3.89 6.46 26.87
CA ASN A 301 -4.79 5.76 25.96
C ASN A 301 -5.40 6.64 24.83
N ASP A 302 -5.21 7.97 24.86
CA ASP A 302 -5.77 8.92 23.87
C ASP A 302 -4.70 9.50 22.91
N ILE A 303 -3.58 8.79 22.72
CA ILE A 303 -2.54 9.18 21.75
C ILE A 303 -3.02 8.78 20.34
N CYS A 304 -3.01 9.73 19.41
CA CYS A 304 -3.34 9.47 18.00
C CYS A 304 -2.34 8.52 17.36
N LYS A 305 -2.77 7.29 17.10
CA LYS A 305 -1.97 6.22 16.48
C LYS A 305 -1.88 6.37 14.98
N CYS A 306 -1.04 7.29 14.52
CA CYS A 306 -0.82 7.52 13.09
C CYS A 306 0.19 6.53 12.47
N GLY A 307 0.92 5.76 13.28
CA GLY A 307 1.86 4.71 12.87
C GLY A 307 1.24 3.31 12.70
N ASP A 308 -0.09 3.19 12.70
CA ASP A 308 -0.75 1.90 12.48
C ASP A 308 -0.64 1.42 11.02
N HIS A 309 -1.13 0.20 10.76
CA HIS A 309 -1.09 -0.39 9.41
C HIS A 309 -1.91 0.41 8.39
N SER A 310 -3.14 0.80 8.75
CA SER A 310 -4.05 1.52 7.83
C SER A 310 -3.45 2.85 7.35
N HIS A 311 -2.87 3.63 8.27
CA HIS A 311 -2.22 4.90 7.94
C HIS A 311 -0.90 4.69 7.18
N SER A 312 -0.16 3.62 7.48
CA SER A 312 1.04 3.25 6.72
C SER A 312 0.71 2.92 5.26
N VAL A 313 -0.36 2.17 5.01
CA VAL A 313 -0.85 1.88 3.65
C VAL A 313 -1.45 3.13 3.00
N ALA A 314 -2.15 3.98 3.75
CA ALA A 314 -2.68 5.25 3.26
C ALA A 314 -1.55 6.19 2.79
N LEU A 315 -0.42 6.23 3.50
CA LEU A 315 0.76 6.98 3.07
C LEU A 315 1.25 6.53 1.69
N LEU A 316 1.35 5.21 1.47
CA LEU A 316 1.69 4.65 0.16
C LEU A 316 0.68 5.12 -0.91
N PHE A 317 -0.61 5.06 -0.61
CA PHE A 317 -1.67 5.51 -1.52
C PHE A 317 -1.56 7.01 -1.85
N TYR A 318 -1.42 7.89 -0.85
CA TYR A 318 -1.38 9.34 -1.08
C TYR A 318 -0.13 9.77 -1.83
N VAL A 319 1.03 9.18 -1.52
CA VAL A 319 2.25 9.42 -2.30
C VAL A 319 2.03 8.95 -3.72
N ASN A 320 1.49 7.74 -3.92
CA ASN A 320 1.23 7.23 -5.26
C ASN A 320 0.26 8.14 -6.03
N ALA A 321 -0.78 8.66 -5.38
CA ALA A 321 -1.69 9.64 -5.98
C ALA A 321 -0.95 10.94 -6.35
N MET A 322 -0.07 11.43 -5.48
CA MET A 322 0.78 12.58 -5.77
C MET A 322 1.70 12.32 -6.97
N LEU A 323 2.24 11.12 -7.14
CA LEU A 323 3.16 10.80 -8.24
C LEU A 323 2.45 10.58 -9.59
N PHE A 324 1.20 10.14 -9.62
CA PHE A 324 0.46 9.88 -10.87
C PHE A 324 -0.48 11.00 -11.30
N LEU A 325 -1.00 11.78 -10.35
CA LEU A 325 -1.94 12.86 -10.64
C LEU A 325 -1.25 14.21 -10.84
N TYR A 326 0.08 14.28 -10.62
CA TYR A 326 0.94 15.45 -10.86
C TYR A 326 2.09 15.19 -11.84
#